data_AF-A0A9X2XII4-F1
#
_entry.id   AF-A0A9X2XII4-F1
#
_cell.length_a   1.000
_cell.length_b   1.000
_cell.length_c   1.000
_cell.angle_alpha   90.00
_cell.angle_beta   90.00
_cell.angle_gamma   90.00
#
_symmetry.space_group_name_H-M   'P 1'
#
loop_
_entity.id
_entity.type
_entity.pdbx_description
1 polymer ?
#
loop_
_entity_poly.entity_id
_entity_poly.type
_entity_poly.pdbx_seq_one_letter_code
_entity_poly.pdbx_strand_id
1 'polypeptide(L)'
;MKTPYSTTTPRFLLLGDSHAGVIGKAAQARQVPFSGGPLGTGRDFAVDFFSLTHHDVVFRDAEMQRLYRQALEPFAVPQLARVAVPLVSTLGLSLHYLATAPNWTCYQTPDGEFDEGFFAGPLFASIIDTLSRPALAFYEQALALNLKVFAVLPPQRVPELSNPQVFMAAQRLLIERLHSLGVELIDVRATANDEHGFQQPAFCEVDDPLHGNLAFGALIVEQLLRRGL
;
A
#
# COMPACT_ATOMS: atom_id res chain seq x y z
N MET A 1 -7.52 -5.34 36.91
CA MET A 1 -8.72 -5.82 36.19
C MET A 1 -8.28 -6.04 34.74
N LYS A 2 -8.09 -7.30 34.30
CA LYS A 2 -7.64 -7.63 32.94
C LYS A 2 -8.86 -7.59 32.02
N THR A 3 -8.82 -6.76 30.98
CA THR A 3 -9.81 -6.67 29.91
C THR A 3 -10.01 -8.06 29.27
N PRO A 4 -11.24 -8.49 28.93
CA PRO A 4 -11.43 -9.77 28.26
C PRO A 4 -10.76 -9.73 26.90
N TYR A 5 -9.85 -10.67 26.63
CA TYR A 5 -9.29 -10.88 25.30
C TYR A 5 -10.46 -11.25 24.37
N SER A 6 -10.74 -10.40 23.37
CA SER A 6 -11.58 -10.81 22.23
C SER A 6 -10.82 -11.88 21.46
N THR A 7 -11.20 -13.15 21.66
CA THR A 7 -10.59 -14.36 21.08
C THR A 7 -10.96 -14.60 19.61
N THR A 8 -11.25 -13.55 18.86
CA THR A 8 -11.54 -13.68 17.43
C THR A 8 -10.23 -13.80 16.67
N THR A 9 -9.93 -15.02 16.20
CA THR A 9 -8.80 -15.31 15.31
C THR A 9 -8.79 -14.30 14.15
N PRO A 10 -7.67 -13.60 13.90
CA PRO A 10 -7.60 -12.65 12.81
C PRO A 10 -7.90 -13.32 11.46
N ARG A 11 -8.70 -12.67 10.62
CA ARG A 11 -9.04 -13.14 9.26
C ARG A 11 -8.02 -12.73 8.22
N PHE A 12 -7.14 -11.79 8.56
CA PHE A 12 -6.05 -11.33 7.71
C PHE A 12 -4.93 -10.68 8.52
N LEU A 13 -3.75 -10.65 7.91
CA LEU A 13 -2.61 -9.87 8.35
C LEU A 13 -2.58 -8.56 7.55
N LEU A 14 -2.49 -7.42 8.21
CA LEU A 14 -2.41 -6.10 7.59
C LEU A 14 -1.00 -5.54 7.80
N LEU A 15 -0.24 -5.33 6.73
CA LEU A 15 1.09 -4.70 6.81
C LEU A 15 1.16 -3.56 5.80
N GLY A 16 1.43 -2.34 6.24
CA GLY A 16 1.42 -1.21 5.33
C GLY A 16 2.14 0.02 5.84
N ASP A 17 2.05 1.08 5.04
CA ASP A 17 2.32 2.44 5.48
C ASP A 17 1.13 3.01 6.28
N SER A 18 1.12 4.31 6.49
CA SER A 18 0.06 5.02 7.22
C SER A 18 -1.34 4.84 6.59
N HIS A 19 -1.46 4.50 5.30
CA HIS A 19 -2.75 4.19 4.67
C HIS A 19 -3.39 2.91 5.22
N ALA A 20 -2.60 1.97 5.77
CA ALA A 20 -3.15 0.80 6.46
C ALA A 20 -3.99 1.19 7.69
N GLY A 21 -3.73 2.36 8.29
CA GLY A 21 -4.44 2.83 9.48
C GLY A 21 -5.96 2.94 9.25
N VAL A 22 -6.39 3.48 8.11
CA VAL A 22 -7.82 3.64 7.82
C VAL A 22 -8.52 2.32 7.50
N ILE A 23 -7.79 1.39 6.88
CA ILE A 23 -8.27 0.02 6.63
C ILE A 23 -8.53 -0.69 7.97
N GLY A 24 -7.57 -0.58 8.90
CA GLY A 24 -7.71 -1.14 10.24
C GLY A 24 -8.89 -0.55 11.01
N LYS A 25 -9.06 0.79 11.00
CA LYS A 25 -10.22 1.46 11.62
C LYS A 25 -11.56 0.98 11.02
N ALA A 26 -11.63 0.84 9.70
CA ALA A 26 -12.83 0.34 9.02
C ALA A 26 -13.12 -1.13 9.34
N ALA A 27 -12.08 -1.97 9.41
CA ALA A 27 -12.22 -3.38 9.79
C ALA A 27 -12.73 -3.50 11.23
N GLN A 28 -12.21 -2.69 12.17
CA GLN A 28 -12.72 -2.62 13.55
C GLN A 28 -14.19 -2.20 13.60
N ALA A 29 -14.57 -1.15 12.87
CA ALA A 29 -15.95 -0.66 12.81
C ALA A 29 -16.93 -1.72 12.26
N ARG A 30 -16.45 -2.61 11.40
CA ARG A 30 -17.20 -3.72 10.83
C ARG A 30 -17.02 -5.05 11.56
N GLN A 31 -16.32 -5.04 12.70
CA GLN A 31 -16.01 -6.24 13.50
C GLN A 31 -15.32 -7.35 12.69
N VAL A 32 -14.50 -6.98 11.70
CA VAL A 32 -13.67 -7.92 10.94
C VAL A 32 -12.33 -8.08 11.68
N PRO A 33 -12.04 -9.24 12.28
CA PRO A 33 -10.82 -9.45 13.04
C PRO A 33 -9.58 -9.40 12.13
N PHE A 34 -8.53 -8.70 12.54
CA PHE A 34 -7.24 -8.63 11.85
C PHE A 34 -6.11 -8.42 12.84
N SER A 35 -4.88 -8.58 12.38
CA SER A 35 -3.68 -8.21 13.13
C SER A 35 -2.73 -7.41 12.24
N GLY A 36 -1.98 -6.49 12.84
CA GLY A 36 -1.07 -5.58 12.15
C GLY A 36 -1.65 -4.19 11.93
N GLY A 37 -1.07 -3.45 10.98
CA GLY A 37 -1.36 -2.04 10.72
C GLY A 37 -0.17 -1.34 10.03
N PRO A 38 -0.06 -0.02 10.20
CA PRO A 38 1.10 0.74 9.74
C PRO A 38 2.39 0.24 10.40
N LEU A 39 3.42 -0.03 9.60
CA LEU A 39 4.78 -0.33 10.05
C LEU A 39 5.71 0.89 9.93
N GLY A 40 5.30 1.91 9.18
CA GLY A 40 6.09 3.10 8.89
C GLY A 40 5.32 4.10 8.03
N THR A 41 6.04 5.09 7.52
CA THR A 41 5.53 6.09 6.57
C THR A 41 5.79 5.63 5.13
N GLY A 42 5.10 6.23 4.16
CA GLY A 42 5.28 5.89 2.75
C GLY A 42 6.72 5.98 2.25
N ARG A 43 7.50 6.93 2.79
CA ARG A 43 8.91 7.15 2.44
C ARG A 43 9.78 5.95 2.81
N ASP A 44 9.45 5.28 3.90
CA ASP A 44 10.25 4.16 4.43
C ASP A 44 10.25 2.97 3.48
N PHE A 45 9.27 2.90 2.57
CA PHE A 45 9.12 1.81 1.59
C PHE A 45 9.59 2.17 0.17
N ALA A 46 10.16 3.36 -0.02
CA ALA A 46 10.79 3.79 -1.27
C ALA A 46 12.30 3.49 -1.33
N VAL A 47 12.83 2.84 -0.30
CA VAL A 47 14.23 2.41 -0.18
C VAL A 47 14.29 0.91 0.08
N ASP A 48 15.48 0.33 0.07
CA ASP A 48 15.67 -1.05 0.53
C ASP A 48 15.31 -1.13 2.04
N PHE A 49 14.12 -1.66 2.34
CA PHE A 49 13.53 -1.65 3.69
C PHE A 49 13.55 -3.03 4.39
N PHE A 50 13.93 -4.09 3.67
CA PHE A 50 13.94 -5.44 4.21
C PHE A 50 15.05 -6.31 3.63
N SER A 51 15.31 -7.43 4.28
CA SER A 51 16.18 -8.49 3.81
C SER A 51 15.38 -9.79 3.69
N LEU A 52 15.70 -10.56 2.67
CA LEU A 52 15.10 -11.87 2.44
C LEU A 52 15.68 -12.91 3.39
N THR A 53 14.81 -13.79 3.87
CA THR A 53 15.20 -15.05 4.48
C THR A 53 14.34 -16.18 3.89
N HIS A 54 14.75 -17.43 4.07
CA HIS A 54 14.10 -18.57 3.43
C HIS A 54 12.59 -18.71 3.75
N HIS A 55 12.15 -18.24 4.93
CA HIS A 55 10.76 -18.40 5.37
C HIS A 55 10.11 -17.12 5.91
N ASP A 56 10.79 -16.00 5.72
CA ASP A 56 10.42 -14.77 6.40
C ASP A 56 11.01 -13.55 5.70
N VAL A 57 10.57 -12.37 6.14
CA VAL A 57 11.22 -11.09 5.87
C VAL A 57 11.81 -10.54 7.16
N VAL A 58 12.90 -9.79 7.03
CA VAL A 58 13.49 -9.04 8.14
C VAL A 58 13.51 -7.57 7.76
N PHE A 59 12.68 -6.77 8.42
CA PHE A 59 12.70 -5.33 8.24
C PHE A 59 13.99 -4.75 8.82
N ARG A 60 14.61 -3.84 8.09
CA ARG A 60 15.92 -3.26 8.44
C ARG A 60 15.81 -2.26 9.58
N ASP A 61 14.71 -1.52 9.63
CA ASP A 61 14.40 -0.63 10.74
C ASP A 61 13.91 -1.44 11.95
N ALA A 62 14.45 -1.12 13.14
CA ALA A 62 14.19 -1.89 14.35
C ALA A 62 12.74 -1.74 14.84
N GLU A 63 12.15 -0.56 14.67
CA GLU A 63 10.76 -0.31 15.08
C GLU A 63 9.79 -0.99 14.12
N MET A 64 10.04 -0.88 12.81
CA MET A 64 9.30 -1.60 11.77
C MET A 64 9.34 -3.11 12.00
N GLN A 65 10.52 -3.65 12.32
CA GLN A 65 10.68 -5.07 12.65
C GLN A 65 9.91 -5.44 13.93
N ARG A 66 9.93 -4.59 14.95
CA ARG A 66 9.18 -4.81 16.20
C ARG A 66 7.66 -4.85 15.92
N LEU A 67 7.13 -3.88 15.18
CA LEU A 67 5.72 -3.81 14.79
C LEU A 67 5.30 -5.02 13.95
N TYR A 68 6.14 -5.43 13.00
CA TYR A 68 5.93 -6.64 12.22
C TYR A 68 5.83 -7.89 13.10
N ARG A 69 6.75 -8.08 14.05
CA ARG A 69 6.70 -9.23 14.97
C ARG A 69 5.45 -9.21 15.83
N GLN A 70 5.04 -8.03 16.31
CA GLN A 70 3.78 -7.88 17.04
C GLN A 70 2.56 -8.24 16.20
N ALA A 71 2.57 -7.91 14.90
CA ALA A 71 1.50 -8.28 13.98
C ALA A 71 1.37 -9.82 13.84
N LEU A 72 2.45 -10.59 14.03
CA LEU A 72 2.42 -12.04 13.98
C LEU A 72 1.97 -12.72 15.27
N GLU A 73 2.07 -12.05 16.43
CA GLU A 73 1.77 -12.63 17.75
C GLU A 73 0.38 -13.29 17.82
N PRO A 74 -0.72 -12.67 17.33
CA PRO A 74 -2.05 -13.25 17.43
C PRO A 74 -2.25 -14.53 16.60
N PHE A 75 -1.38 -14.78 15.62
CA PHE A 75 -1.39 -16.02 14.85
C PHE A 75 -0.59 -17.14 15.52
N ALA A 76 0.19 -16.82 16.57
CA ALA A 76 1.11 -17.74 17.24
C ALA A 76 2.08 -18.43 16.27
N VAL A 77 2.53 -17.70 15.25
CA VAL A 77 3.49 -18.19 14.25
C VAL A 77 4.83 -17.44 14.35
N PRO A 78 5.97 -18.13 14.12
CA PRO A 78 7.27 -17.50 14.25
C PRO A 78 7.67 -16.63 13.04
N GLN A 79 7.05 -16.85 11.87
CA GLN A 79 7.51 -16.33 10.58
C GLN A 79 6.37 -16.16 9.58
N LEU A 80 6.56 -15.29 8.58
CA LEU A 80 5.53 -14.97 7.59
C LEU A 80 5.00 -16.21 6.85
N ALA A 81 5.88 -17.14 6.48
CA ALA A 81 5.51 -18.34 5.71
C ALA A 81 4.54 -19.30 6.42
N ARG A 82 4.25 -19.05 7.69
CA ARG A 82 3.32 -19.85 8.51
C ARG A 82 1.97 -19.17 8.68
N VAL A 83 1.80 -17.93 8.22
CA VAL A 83 0.53 -17.21 8.26
C VAL A 83 -0.42 -17.87 7.25
N ALA A 84 -1.55 -18.38 7.75
CA ALA A 84 -2.54 -19.12 6.96
C ALA A 84 -3.70 -18.24 6.45
N VAL A 85 -3.65 -16.94 6.74
CA VAL A 85 -4.66 -15.96 6.30
C VAL A 85 -4.07 -15.03 5.24
N PRO A 86 -4.90 -14.33 4.46
CA PRO A 86 -4.40 -13.38 3.47
C PRO A 86 -3.56 -12.27 4.10
N LEU A 87 -2.52 -11.86 3.38
CA LEU A 87 -1.79 -10.63 3.60
C LEU A 87 -2.47 -9.50 2.84
N VAL A 88 -2.92 -8.47 3.55
CA VAL A 88 -3.40 -7.21 2.98
C VAL A 88 -2.29 -6.17 3.16
N SER A 89 -1.88 -5.53 2.07
CA SER A 89 -0.74 -4.61 2.13
C SER A 89 -0.94 -3.32 1.34
N THR A 90 -0.42 -2.22 1.91
CA THR A 90 -0.26 -0.92 1.22
C THR A 90 1.23 -0.61 0.96
N LEU A 91 2.14 -1.54 1.29
CA LEU A 91 3.58 -1.28 1.24
C LEU A 91 4.03 -0.90 -0.17
N GLY A 92 4.79 0.19 -0.25
CA GLY A 92 5.35 0.71 -1.49
C GLY A 92 4.35 1.32 -2.47
N LEU A 93 3.10 1.53 -2.05
CA LEU A 93 2.07 2.17 -2.85
C LEU A 93 1.82 3.63 -2.45
N SER A 94 2.70 4.22 -1.64
CA SER A 94 2.73 5.66 -1.36
C SER A 94 3.26 6.47 -2.56
N LEU A 95 2.46 6.53 -3.62
CA LEU A 95 2.79 7.14 -4.91
C LEU A 95 3.12 8.63 -4.85
N HIS A 96 2.62 9.35 -3.85
CA HIS A 96 2.90 10.78 -3.68
C HIS A 96 4.40 11.04 -3.48
N TYR A 97 5.14 10.12 -2.83
CA TYR A 97 6.60 10.23 -2.71
C TYR A 97 7.30 10.01 -4.06
N LEU A 98 6.88 9.01 -4.84
CA LEU A 98 7.39 8.81 -6.21
C LEU A 98 7.12 10.04 -7.08
N ALA A 99 5.97 10.66 -6.89
CA ALA A 99 5.51 11.82 -7.63
C ALA A 99 6.01 13.17 -7.09
N THR A 100 6.91 13.21 -6.11
CA THR A 100 7.44 14.46 -5.52
C THR A 100 7.99 15.37 -6.62
N ALA A 101 7.35 16.53 -6.84
CA ALA A 101 7.54 17.36 -8.03
C ALA A 101 9.00 17.75 -8.29
N PRO A 102 9.82 18.15 -7.29
CA PRO A 102 11.24 18.43 -7.48
C PRO A 102 12.06 17.31 -8.14
N ASN A 103 11.65 16.04 -8.03
CA ASN A 103 12.35 14.92 -8.65
C ASN A 103 12.16 14.85 -10.17
N TRP A 104 11.18 15.60 -10.71
CA TRP A 104 10.75 15.50 -12.10
C TRP A 104 11.06 16.74 -12.92
N THR A 105 11.48 17.83 -12.28
CA THR A 105 11.77 19.11 -12.95
C THR A 105 12.86 19.00 -14.01
N CYS A 106 13.83 18.09 -13.84
CA CYS A 106 14.87 17.85 -14.82
C CYS A 106 14.38 17.18 -16.12
N TYR A 107 13.15 16.66 -16.13
CA TYR A 107 12.50 16.07 -17.31
C TYR A 107 11.41 16.97 -17.90
N GLN A 108 11.23 18.17 -17.36
CA GLN A 108 10.25 19.13 -17.84
C GLN A 108 10.88 20.11 -18.84
N THR A 109 10.07 20.59 -19.78
CA THR A 109 10.38 21.70 -20.66
C THR A 109 10.46 23.02 -19.85
N PRO A 110 10.97 24.12 -20.42
CA PRO A 110 10.97 25.43 -19.75
C PRO A 110 9.58 25.91 -19.30
N ASP A 111 8.51 25.44 -19.94
CA ASP A 111 7.12 25.76 -19.61
C ASP A 111 6.54 24.87 -18.49
N GLY A 112 7.32 23.91 -17.98
CA GLY A 112 6.90 22.99 -16.91
C GLY A 112 6.15 21.75 -17.42
N GLU A 113 6.09 21.54 -18.72
CA GLU A 113 5.42 20.39 -19.34
C GLU A 113 6.37 19.21 -19.53
N PHE A 114 5.82 18.01 -19.72
CA PHE A 114 6.61 16.85 -20.16
C PHE A 114 6.51 16.69 -21.68
N ASP A 115 7.59 16.22 -22.31
CA ASP A 115 7.56 15.89 -23.73
C ASP A 115 6.48 14.82 -24.04
N GLU A 116 5.90 14.90 -25.23
CA GLU A 116 4.90 13.94 -25.68
C GLU A 116 5.45 12.50 -25.61
N GLY A 117 4.67 11.61 -24.98
CA GLY A 117 5.07 10.21 -24.81
C GLY A 117 6.03 9.94 -23.64
N PHE A 118 6.48 10.96 -22.89
CA PHE A 118 7.38 10.77 -21.73
C PHE A 118 6.88 9.70 -20.76
N PHE A 119 5.60 9.79 -20.34
CA PHE A 119 4.99 8.84 -19.39
C PHE A 119 4.79 7.42 -19.95
N ALA A 120 4.78 7.25 -21.27
CA ALA A 120 4.75 5.94 -21.93
C ALA A 120 6.16 5.45 -22.29
N GLY A 121 7.17 6.29 -22.10
CA GLY A 121 8.54 6.05 -22.53
C GLY A 121 9.32 5.13 -21.58
N PRO A 122 10.38 4.48 -22.09
CA PRO A 122 11.18 3.53 -21.31
C PRO A 122 11.95 4.21 -20.16
N LEU A 123 12.29 5.50 -20.27
CA LEU A 123 12.98 6.22 -19.19
C LEU A 123 12.08 6.35 -17.96
N PHE A 124 10.84 6.83 -18.14
CA PHE A 124 9.87 6.95 -17.05
C PHE A 124 9.64 5.59 -16.40
N ALA A 125 9.40 4.55 -17.21
CA ALA A 125 9.19 3.20 -16.71
C ALA A 125 10.40 2.70 -15.89
N SER A 126 11.62 2.90 -16.38
CA SER A 126 12.85 2.46 -15.71
C SER A 126 13.10 3.17 -14.37
N ILE A 127 12.75 4.46 -14.28
CA ILE A 127 12.80 5.23 -13.03
C ILE A 127 11.81 4.64 -12.02
N ILE A 128 10.55 4.49 -12.41
CA ILE A 128 9.52 3.95 -11.52
C ILE A 128 9.86 2.53 -11.09
N ASP A 129 10.24 1.64 -12.03
CA ASP A 129 10.63 0.25 -11.74
C ASP A 129 11.83 0.19 -10.79
N THR A 130 12.78 1.12 -10.90
CA THR A 130 13.91 1.20 -9.97
C THR A 130 13.49 1.61 -8.57
N LEU A 131 12.66 2.66 -8.46
CA LEU A 131 12.21 3.18 -7.17
C LEU A 131 11.23 2.24 -6.47
N SER A 132 10.42 1.50 -7.21
CA SER A 132 9.44 0.54 -6.66
C SER A 132 10.01 -0.85 -6.45
N ARG A 133 11.24 -1.13 -6.88
CA ARG A 133 11.86 -2.46 -6.80
C ARG A 133 11.79 -3.08 -5.40
N PRO A 134 12.10 -2.37 -4.30
CA PRO A 134 12.01 -2.96 -2.97
C PRO A 134 10.58 -3.40 -2.64
N ALA A 135 9.59 -2.60 -2.98
CA ALA A 135 8.19 -2.94 -2.76
C ALA A 135 7.76 -4.16 -3.59
N LEU A 136 8.08 -4.20 -4.87
CA LEU A 136 7.76 -5.33 -5.74
C LEU A 136 8.44 -6.63 -5.25
N ALA A 137 9.69 -6.55 -4.83
CA ALA A 137 10.41 -7.68 -4.24
C ALA A 137 9.75 -8.21 -2.95
N PHE A 138 9.12 -7.34 -2.15
CA PHE A 138 8.34 -7.78 -0.99
C PHE A 138 7.11 -8.59 -1.40
N TYR A 139 6.37 -8.13 -2.41
CA TYR A 139 5.21 -8.86 -2.94
C TYR A 139 5.63 -10.20 -3.57
N GLU A 140 6.70 -10.21 -4.36
CA GLU A 140 7.30 -11.44 -4.90
C GLU A 140 7.63 -12.44 -3.80
N GLN A 141 8.30 -11.99 -2.73
CA GLN A 141 8.63 -12.86 -1.61
C GLN A 141 7.38 -13.38 -0.89
N ALA A 142 6.38 -12.53 -0.66
CA ALA A 142 5.14 -12.98 -0.02
C ALA A 142 4.44 -14.08 -0.86
N LEU A 143 4.41 -13.92 -2.18
CA LEU A 143 3.88 -14.95 -3.08
C LEU A 143 4.74 -16.23 -3.04
N ALA A 144 6.07 -16.11 -3.04
CA ALA A 144 6.98 -17.25 -2.94
C ALA A 144 6.83 -18.03 -1.61
N LEU A 145 6.38 -17.36 -0.55
CA LEU A 145 6.03 -17.97 0.73
C LEU A 145 4.61 -18.60 0.74
N ASN A 146 3.94 -18.66 -0.42
CA ASN A 146 2.58 -19.19 -0.62
C ASN A 146 1.48 -18.43 0.11
N LEU A 147 1.66 -17.12 0.34
CA LEU A 147 0.61 -16.29 0.92
C LEU A 147 -0.39 -15.88 -0.17
N LYS A 148 -1.68 -15.80 0.20
CA LYS A 148 -2.64 -15.03 -0.59
C LYS A 148 -2.39 -13.55 -0.32
N VAL A 149 -2.11 -12.75 -1.34
CA VAL A 149 -1.71 -11.35 -1.18
C VAL A 149 -2.69 -10.42 -1.86
N PHE A 150 -3.20 -9.45 -1.11
CA PHE A 150 -3.99 -8.32 -1.58
C PHE A 150 -3.17 -7.04 -1.46
N ALA A 151 -2.83 -6.41 -2.58
CA ALA A 151 -2.26 -5.06 -2.58
C ALA A 151 -3.39 -4.02 -2.70
N VAL A 152 -3.40 -3.05 -1.81
CA VAL A 152 -4.46 -2.02 -1.74
C VAL A 152 -3.94 -0.74 -2.36
N LEU A 153 -4.61 -0.27 -3.41
CA LEU A 153 -4.24 0.99 -4.06
C LEU A 153 -4.43 2.18 -3.11
N PRO A 154 -3.55 3.19 -3.19
CA PRO A 154 -3.61 4.33 -2.29
C PRO A 154 -4.82 5.23 -2.62
N PRO A 155 -5.23 6.08 -1.67
CA PRO A 155 -6.12 7.21 -1.96
C PRO A 155 -5.65 8.00 -3.18
N GLN A 156 -6.58 8.49 -4.01
CA GLN A 156 -6.24 9.40 -5.12
C GLN A 156 -6.13 10.83 -4.65
N ARG A 157 -5.28 11.01 -3.64
CA ARG A 157 -5.00 12.27 -2.98
C ARG A 157 -3.58 12.68 -3.30
N VAL A 158 -3.46 13.61 -4.25
CA VAL A 158 -2.18 14.14 -4.71
C VAL A 158 -1.91 15.43 -3.94
N PRO A 159 -0.94 15.46 -3.00
CA PRO A 159 -0.61 16.69 -2.28
C PRO A 159 0.07 17.70 -3.22
N GLU A 160 0.07 18.98 -2.84
CA GLU A 160 0.65 20.08 -3.64
C GLU A 160 2.11 19.85 -4.05
N LEU A 161 2.89 19.18 -3.19
CA LEU A 161 4.30 18.86 -3.46
C LEU A 161 4.48 17.70 -4.46
N SER A 162 3.41 17.07 -4.93
CA SER A 162 3.44 15.96 -5.88
C SER A 162 2.87 16.37 -7.23
N ASN A 163 3.48 15.92 -8.32
CA ASN A 163 2.97 16.12 -9.66
C ASN A 163 1.84 15.10 -9.97
N PRO A 164 0.61 15.54 -10.32
CA PRO A 164 -0.52 14.64 -10.54
C PRO A 164 -0.36 13.76 -11.78
N GLN A 165 0.25 14.26 -12.87
CA GLN A 165 0.48 13.46 -14.07
C GLN A 165 1.45 12.31 -13.78
N VAL A 166 2.53 12.59 -13.05
CA VAL A 166 3.48 11.57 -12.59
C VAL A 166 2.80 10.57 -11.66
N PHE A 167 2.03 11.03 -10.68
CA PHE A 167 1.31 10.15 -9.73
C PHE A 167 0.45 9.14 -10.48
N MET A 168 -0.39 9.62 -11.41
CA MET A 168 -1.30 8.79 -12.18
C MET A 168 -0.56 7.84 -13.12
N ALA A 169 0.51 8.31 -13.76
CA ALA A 169 1.34 7.48 -14.64
C ALA A 169 2.08 6.38 -13.86
N ALA A 170 2.69 6.72 -12.74
CA ALA A 170 3.35 5.77 -11.85
C ALA A 170 2.36 4.73 -11.31
N GLN A 171 1.15 5.16 -10.93
CA GLN A 171 0.10 4.23 -10.48
C GLN A 171 -0.24 3.19 -11.54
N ARG A 172 -0.47 3.62 -12.80
CA ARG A 172 -0.80 2.69 -13.89
C ARG A 172 0.30 1.66 -14.09
N LEU A 173 1.55 2.11 -14.07
CA LEU A 173 2.69 1.19 -14.21
C LEU A 173 2.76 0.20 -13.05
N LEU A 174 2.64 0.66 -11.80
CA LEU A 174 2.68 -0.24 -10.64
C LEU A 174 1.52 -1.24 -10.62
N ILE A 175 0.33 -0.84 -11.08
CA ILE A 175 -0.80 -1.76 -11.27
C ILE A 175 -0.41 -2.88 -12.24
N GLU A 176 0.16 -2.53 -13.39
CA GLU A 176 0.61 -3.52 -14.38
C GLU A 176 1.68 -4.46 -13.80
N ARG A 177 2.64 -3.93 -13.04
CA ARG A 177 3.69 -4.74 -12.40
C ARG A 177 3.10 -5.70 -11.37
N LEU A 178 2.24 -5.21 -10.48
CA LEU A 178 1.59 -6.03 -9.46
C LEU A 178 0.71 -7.12 -10.09
N HIS A 179 -0.05 -6.80 -11.14
CA HIS A 179 -0.81 -7.79 -11.90
C HIS A 179 0.10 -8.84 -12.53
N SER A 180 1.24 -8.44 -13.10
CA SER A 180 2.19 -9.37 -13.72
C SER A 180 2.83 -10.32 -12.72
N LEU A 181 2.93 -9.91 -11.44
CA LEU A 181 3.36 -10.77 -10.34
C LEU A 181 2.26 -11.75 -9.89
N GLY A 182 1.01 -11.56 -10.30
CA GLY A 182 -0.14 -12.33 -9.81
C GLY A 182 -0.69 -11.83 -8.47
N VAL A 183 -0.37 -10.59 -8.06
CA VAL A 183 -0.94 -9.96 -6.87
C VAL A 183 -2.38 -9.53 -7.16
N GLU A 184 -3.29 -9.84 -6.24
CA GLU A 184 -4.67 -9.34 -6.34
C GLU A 184 -4.74 -7.89 -5.86
N LEU A 185 -5.30 -7.00 -6.69
CA LEU A 185 -5.51 -5.61 -6.29
C LEU A 185 -6.87 -5.37 -5.65
N ILE A 186 -6.87 -4.60 -4.57
CA ILE A 186 -8.06 -3.93 -4.07
C ILE A 186 -8.08 -2.51 -4.62
N ASP A 187 -8.92 -2.33 -5.64
CA ASP A 187 -9.12 -1.08 -6.33
C ASP A 187 -10.54 -0.56 -6.08
N VAL A 188 -10.64 0.55 -5.36
CA VAL A 188 -11.90 1.22 -5.03
C VAL A 188 -12.09 2.52 -5.82
N ARG A 189 -11.18 2.84 -6.75
CA ARG A 189 -11.15 4.13 -7.47
C ARG A 189 -12.43 4.39 -8.25
N ALA A 190 -13.03 3.36 -8.85
CA ALA A 190 -14.29 3.48 -9.58
C ALA A 190 -15.45 4.04 -8.74
N THR A 191 -15.41 3.86 -7.42
CA THR A 191 -16.40 4.42 -6.48
C THR A 191 -15.88 5.67 -5.78
N ALA A 192 -14.59 5.68 -5.43
CA ALA A 192 -14.01 6.71 -4.57
C ALA A 192 -13.60 7.99 -5.32
N ASN A 193 -13.43 7.92 -6.64
CA ASN A 193 -12.90 9.04 -7.42
C ASN A 193 -13.99 9.78 -8.21
N ASP A 194 -13.68 11.02 -8.58
CA ASP A 194 -14.41 11.81 -9.54
C ASP A 194 -14.02 11.46 -11.00
N GLU A 195 -14.60 12.20 -11.95
CA GLU A 195 -14.37 12.03 -13.39
C GLU A 195 -12.94 12.38 -13.83
N HIS A 196 -12.20 13.14 -13.02
CA HIS A 196 -10.80 13.50 -13.25
C HIS A 196 -9.84 12.49 -12.62
N GLY A 197 -10.36 11.50 -11.89
CA GLY A 197 -9.59 10.47 -11.22
C GLY A 197 -9.09 10.87 -9.83
N PHE A 198 -9.50 12.03 -9.29
CA PHE A 198 -9.16 12.44 -7.93
C PHE A 198 -10.17 11.91 -6.93
N GLN A 199 -9.74 11.69 -5.70
CA GLN A 199 -10.62 11.17 -4.66
C GLN A 199 -11.69 12.21 -4.27
N GLN A 200 -12.96 11.79 -4.27
CA GLN A 200 -14.06 12.66 -3.91
C GLN A 200 -13.97 13.07 -2.43
N PRO A 201 -14.39 14.29 -2.06
CA PRO A 201 -14.33 14.79 -0.68
C PRO A 201 -14.99 13.87 0.35
N ALA A 202 -16.05 13.15 -0.04
CA ALA A 202 -16.74 12.20 0.84
C ALA A 202 -15.85 11.05 1.35
N PHE A 203 -14.73 10.79 0.68
CA PHE A 203 -13.76 9.74 1.03
C PHE A 203 -12.44 10.32 1.56
N CYS A 204 -12.28 11.64 1.63
CA CYS A 204 -11.07 12.30 2.09
C CYS A 204 -11.09 12.53 3.61
N GLU A 205 -9.95 12.37 4.26
CA GLU A 205 -9.71 12.92 5.59
C GLU A 205 -9.64 14.46 5.51
N VAL A 206 -10.30 15.15 6.43
CA VAL A 206 -10.60 16.59 6.30
C VAL A 206 -9.33 17.44 6.41
N ASP A 207 -8.50 17.17 7.41
CA ASP A 207 -7.34 18.01 7.77
C ASP A 207 -5.99 17.43 7.30
N ASP A 208 -6.04 16.43 6.44
CA ASP A 208 -4.87 15.66 6.03
C ASP A 208 -4.90 15.51 4.52
N PRO A 209 -3.91 15.99 3.75
CA PRO A 209 -3.96 15.96 2.29
C PRO A 209 -3.65 14.58 1.67
N LEU A 210 -3.29 13.57 2.46
CA LEU A 210 -2.78 12.27 1.99
C LEU A 210 -3.77 11.12 2.22
N HIS A 211 -4.47 11.11 3.36
CA HIS A 211 -5.18 9.91 3.82
C HIS A 211 -6.65 9.86 3.38
N GLY A 212 -7.15 8.65 3.13
CA GLY A 212 -8.59 8.44 3.04
C GLY A 212 -9.23 8.48 4.44
N ASN A 213 -10.52 8.80 4.51
CA ASN A 213 -11.30 8.72 5.75
C ASN A 213 -11.91 7.32 5.97
N LEU A 214 -12.67 7.16 7.04
CA LEU A 214 -13.30 5.88 7.39
C LEU A 214 -14.19 5.31 6.26
N ALA A 215 -14.87 6.15 5.48
CA ALA A 215 -15.69 5.69 4.36
C ALA A 215 -14.83 5.09 3.23
N PHE A 216 -13.66 5.67 2.96
CA PHE A 216 -12.69 5.07 2.03
C PHE A 216 -12.21 3.70 2.52
N GLY A 217 -11.84 3.60 3.81
CA GLY A 217 -11.48 2.32 4.43
C GLY A 217 -12.62 1.29 4.36
N ALA A 218 -13.87 1.73 4.49
CA ALA A 218 -15.04 0.86 4.41
C ALA A 218 -15.22 0.23 3.02
N LEU A 219 -14.97 0.99 1.94
CA LEU A 219 -14.97 0.47 0.56
C LEU A 219 -13.90 -0.63 0.39
N ILE A 220 -12.71 -0.41 0.93
CA ILE A 220 -11.61 -1.39 0.87
C ILE A 220 -12.00 -2.67 1.60
N VAL A 221 -12.49 -2.56 2.84
CA VAL A 221 -12.93 -3.72 3.63
C VAL A 221 -14.09 -4.45 2.96
N GLU A 222 -15.00 -3.73 2.30
CA GLU A 222 -16.08 -4.35 1.52
C GLU A 222 -15.55 -5.17 0.35
N GLN A 223 -14.62 -4.63 -0.43
CA GLN A 223 -13.99 -5.34 -1.54
C GLN A 223 -13.22 -6.58 -1.05
N LEU A 224 -12.49 -6.44 0.05
CA LEU A 224 -11.80 -7.54 0.71
C LEU A 224 -12.78 -8.67 1.06
N LEU A 225 -13.88 -8.38 1.77
CA LEU A 225 -14.90 -9.37 2.14
C LEU A 225 -15.53 -10.05 0.90
N ARG A 226 -15.78 -9.31 -0.18
CA ARG A 226 -16.30 -9.87 -1.45
C ARG A 226 -15.33 -10.87 -2.09
N ARG A 227 -14.02 -10.75 -1.81
CA ARG A 227 -12.96 -11.64 -2.32
C ARG A 227 -12.63 -12.81 -1.38
N GLY A 228 -13.51 -13.07 -0.41
CA GLY A 228 -13.40 -14.22 0.48
C GLY A 228 -12.36 -14.04 1.57
N LEU A 229 -12.10 -12.79 1.99
CA LEU A 229 -11.61 -12.55 3.34
C LEU A 229 -12.60 -13.04 4.37
#